data_AF-A0A8T5UVJ0-F1
#
_entry.id   AF-A0A8T5UVJ0-F1
#
_cell.length_a   1.000
_cell.length_b   1.000
_cell.length_c   1.000
_cell.angle_alpha   90.00
_cell.angle_beta   90.00
_cell.angle_gamma   90.00
#
_symmetry.space_group_name_H-M   'P 1'
#
loop_
_entity.id
_entity.type
_entity.pdbx_description
1 polymer ?
#
loop_
_entity_poly.entity_id
_entity_poly.type
_entity_poly.pdbx_seq_one_letter_code
_entity_poly.pdbx_strand_id
1 'polypeptide(L)'
;MSDGLRNLIAGFALVIFTITLFQSIVDFKPMIYPGISYIYNWVGPHIAPNMVTNVVFDWRGYDTLGEALILVSAVIITLLVFGRGQVDLGGED
;
A
#
# COMPACT_ATOMS: atom_id res chain seq x y z
N MET A 1 27.80 -2.78 -22.07
CA MET A 1 26.59 -2.79 -22.93
C MET A 1 26.31 -1.34 -23.29
N SER A 2 26.07 -0.98 -24.56
CA SER A 2 25.79 0.41 -24.90
C SER A 2 24.47 0.86 -24.26
N ASP A 3 24.39 2.12 -23.83
CA ASP A 3 23.19 2.66 -23.15
C ASP A 3 21.93 2.52 -24.02
N GLY A 4 22.08 2.62 -25.34
CA GLY A 4 21.01 2.38 -26.31
C GLY A 4 20.46 0.95 -26.28
N LEU A 5 21.32 -0.06 -26.19
CA LEU A 5 20.88 -1.46 -26.10
C LEU A 5 20.20 -1.75 -24.75
N ARG A 6 20.70 -1.16 -23.66
CA ARG A 6 20.08 -1.26 -22.33
C ARG A 6 18.67 -0.66 -22.31
N ASN A 7 18.50 0.53 -22.87
CA ASN A 7 17.20 1.21 -22.91
C ASN A 7 16.21 0.49 -23.85
N LEU A 8 16.69 -0.07 -24.96
CA LEU A 8 15.87 -0.89 -25.85
C LEU A 8 15.33 -2.13 -25.14
N ILE A 9 16.21 -2.87 -24.44
CA ILE A 9 15.83 -4.06 -23.68
C ILE A 9 14.85 -3.69 -22.56
N ALA A 10 15.11 -2.61 -21.83
CA ALA A 10 14.21 -2.14 -20.76
C ALA A 10 12.83 -1.73 -21.30
N GLY A 11 12.78 -1.04 -22.45
CA GLY A 11 11.54 -0.66 -23.11
C GLY A 11 10.74 -1.89 -23.55
N PHE A 12 11.41 -2.88 -24.15
CA PHE A 12 10.75 -4.12 -24.57
C PHE A 12 10.22 -4.92 -23.38
N ALA A 13 10.99 -5.00 -22.29
CA ALA A 13 10.55 -5.63 -21.05
C ALA A 13 9.32 -4.94 -20.43
N LEU A 14 9.30 -3.60 -20.44
CA LEU A 14 8.16 -2.82 -19.93
C LEU A 14 6.90 -3.04 -20.77
N VAL A 15 7.03 -3.11 -22.09
CA VAL A 15 5.91 -3.42 -23.00
C VAL A 15 5.34 -4.80 -22.71
N ILE A 16 6.20 -5.82 -22.63
CA ILE A 16 5.77 -7.19 -22.30
C ILE A 16 5.08 -7.22 -20.95
N PHE A 17 5.69 -6.63 -19.91
CA PHE A 17 5.11 -6.57 -18.57
C PHE A 17 3.72 -5.93 -18.59
N THR A 18 3.59 -4.80 -19.28
CA THR A 18 2.32 -4.07 -19.41
C THR A 18 1.24 -4.95 -20.06
N ILE A 19 1.56 -5.62 -21.17
CA ILE A 19 0.62 -6.53 -21.85
C ILE A 19 0.19 -7.66 -20.91
N THR A 20 1.14 -8.29 -20.21
CA THR A 20 0.84 -9.38 -19.28
C THR A 20 0.01 -8.93 -18.07
N LEU A 21 0.23 -7.70 -17.58
CA LEU A 21 -0.54 -7.12 -16.49
C LEU A 21 -2.01 -6.90 -16.91
N PHE A 22 -2.23 -6.31 -18.09
CA PHE A 22 -3.58 -6.09 -18.61
C PHE A 22 -4.31 -7.40 -18.89
N GLN A 23 -3.63 -8.37 -19.48
CA GLN A 23 -4.19 -9.71 -19.67
C GLN A 23 -4.61 -10.33 -18.33
N SER A 24 -3.74 -10.26 -17.32
CA SER A 24 -4.03 -10.78 -15.98
C SER A 24 -5.26 -10.14 -15.35
N ILE A 25 -5.44 -8.82 -15.49
CA ILE A 25 -6.62 -8.10 -14.96
C ILE A 25 -7.92 -8.65 -15.58
N VAL A 26 -7.92 -8.92 -16.88
CA VAL A 26 -9.09 -9.45 -17.59
C VAL A 26 -9.37 -10.90 -17.17
N ASP A 27 -8.34 -11.73 -17.13
CA ASP A 27 -8.44 -13.17 -16.83
C ASP A 27 -8.81 -13.44 -15.36
N PHE A 28 -8.43 -12.56 -14.42
CA PHE A 28 -8.78 -12.71 -13.01
C PHE A 28 -10.20 -12.26 -12.64
N LYS A 29 -10.86 -11.42 -13.45
CA LYS A 29 -12.21 -10.92 -13.19
C LYS A 29 -13.22 -12.00 -12.74
N PRO A 30 -13.35 -13.17 -13.42
CA PRO A 30 -14.30 -14.21 -13.01
C PRO A 30 -13.90 -14.97 -11.73
N MET A 31 -12.66 -14.85 -11.26
CA MET A 31 -12.14 -15.57 -10.09
C MET A 31 -12.28 -14.76 -8.79
N ILE A 32 -12.72 -13.50 -8.87
CA ILE A 32 -12.83 -12.63 -7.69
C ILE A 32 -14.09 -13.01 -6.90
N TYR A 33 -13.89 -13.77 -5.82
CA TYR A 33 -14.89 -13.93 -4.77
C TYR A 33 -14.86 -12.71 -3.85
N PRO A 34 -16.03 -12.17 -3.44
CA PRO A 34 -16.07 -11.07 -2.50
C PRO A 34 -15.42 -11.49 -1.18
N GLY A 35 -14.35 -10.79 -0.79
CA GLY A 35 -13.60 -11.04 0.45
C GLY A 35 -14.30 -10.57 1.74
N ILE A 36 -15.59 -10.25 1.65
CA ILE A 36 -16.41 -9.75 2.76
C ILE A 36 -17.73 -10.53 2.75
N SER A 37 -18.17 -10.95 3.94
CA SER A 37 -19.45 -11.64 4.10
C SER A 37 -20.63 -10.76 3.67
N TYR A 38 -21.55 -11.32 2.89
CA TYR A 38 -22.79 -10.64 2.50
C TYR A 38 -23.64 -10.25 3.72
N ILE A 39 -23.62 -11.06 4.78
CA ILE A 39 -24.32 -10.76 6.04
C ILE A 39 -23.70 -9.54 6.70
N TYR A 40 -22.36 -9.45 6.70
CA TYR A 40 -21.65 -8.30 7.26
C TYR A 40 -21.95 -7.02 6.48
N ASN A 41 -21.99 -7.07 5.14
CA ASN A 41 -22.41 -5.93 4.31
C ASN A 41 -23.84 -5.46 4.57
N TRP A 42 -24.74 -6.38 4.94
CA TRP A 42 -26.13 -6.06 5.25
C TRP A 42 -26.32 -5.50 6.67
N VAL A 43 -25.64 -6.08 7.66
CA VAL A 43 -25.73 -5.66 9.07
C VAL A 43 -24.85 -4.45 9.37
N GLY A 44 -23.70 -4.32 8.72
CA GLY A 44 -22.70 -3.28 8.97
C GLY A 44 -23.27 -1.86 9.09
N PRO A 45 -24.09 -1.39 8.13
CA PRO A 45 -24.66 -0.03 8.19
C PRO A 45 -25.56 0.23 9.40
N HIS A 46 -26.05 -0.82 10.07
CA HIS A 46 -26.84 -0.72 11.30
C HIS A 46 -25.98 -0.52 12.56
N ILE A 47 -24.70 -0.92 12.51
CA ILE A 47 -23.72 -0.69 13.60
C ILE A 47 -23.20 0.74 13.50
N ALA A 48 -22.79 1.14 12.30
CA ALA A 48 -22.35 2.49 12.00
C ALA A 48 -22.64 2.81 10.53
N PRO A 49 -22.99 4.08 10.20
CA PRO A 49 -23.57 4.44 8.90
C PRO A 49 -22.59 4.30 7.73
N ASN A 50 -21.28 4.28 7.97
CA ASN A 50 -20.27 4.19 6.92
C ASN A 50 -19.74 2.76 6.78
N MET A 51 -20.16 2.07 5.71
CA MET A 51 -19.73 0.70 5.44
C MET A 51 -18.22 0.59 5.20
N VAL A 52 -17.59 1.57 4.53
CA VAL A 52 -16.14 1.53 4.27
C VAL A 52 -15.38 1.58 5.59
N THR A 53 -15.77 2.46 6.50
CA THR A 53 -15.16 2.57 7.84
C THR A 53 -15.31 1.28 8.63
N ASN A 54 -16.48 0.64 8.60
CA ASN A 54 -16.68 -0.65 9.26
C ASN A 54 -15.76 -1.72 8.67
N VAL A 55 -15.63 -1.78 7.34
CA VAL A 55 -14.73 -2.75 6.72
C VAL A 55 -13.28 -2.50 7.11
N VAL A 56 -12.77 -1.27 7.06
CA VAL A 56 -11.34 -1.03 7.33
C VAL A 56 -11.00 -1.11 8.82
N PHE A 57 -11.89 -0.68 9.72
CA PHE A 57 -11.61 -0.68 11.16
C PHE A 57 -12.07 -1.92 11.93
N ASP A 58 -13.07 -2.66 11.44
CA ASP A 58 -13.59 -3.86 12.10
C ASP A 58 -13.24 -5.13 11.31
N TRP A 59 -13.72 -5.30 10.06
CA TRP A 59 -13.45 -6.52 9.28
C TRP A 59 -11.97 -6.71 8.90
N ARG A 60 -11.29 -5.63 8.50
CA ARG A 60 -9.87 -5.58 8.09
C ARG A 60 -9.01 -4.73 9.03
N GLY A 61 -9.38 -4.67 10.30
CA GLY A 61 -8.69 -3.84 11.30
C GLY A 61 -7.18 -4.10 11.40
N TYR A 62 -6.72 -5.32 11.12
CA TYR A 62 -5.30 -5.66 11.10
C TYR A 62 -4.51 -4.93 9.99
N ASP A 63 -5.12 -4.71 8.82
CA ASP A 63 -4.46 -3.99 7.74
C ASP A 63 -4.29 -2.51 8.12
N THR A 64 -5.32 -1.88 8.70
CA THR A 64 -5.25 -0.50 9.19
C THR A 64 -4.32 -0.34 10.40
N LEU A 65 -4.24 -1.34 11.28
CA LEU A 65 -3.22 -1.37 12.35
C LEU A 65 -1.80 -1.40 11.74
N GLY A 66 -1.60 -2.20 10.69
CA GLY A 66 -0.35 -2.24 9.94
C GLY A 66 0.00 -0.90 9.29
N GLU A 67 -0.97 -0.24 8.65
CA GLU A 67 -0.82 1.11 8.08
C GLU A 67 -0.36 2.12 9.16
N ALA A 68 -1.00 2.10 10.33
CA ALA A 68 -0.62 2.98 11.44
C ALA A 68 0.82 2.69 11.94
N LEU A 69 1.21 1.42 12.07
CA LEU A 69 2.57 1.04 12.44
C LEU A 69 3.61 1.49 11.40
N ILE A 70 3.30 1.35 10.11
CA ILE A 70 4.17 1.83 9.03
C ILE A 70 4.35 3.34 9.13
N LEU A 71 3.28 4.12 9.36
CA LEU A 71 3.39 5.57 9.50
C LEU A 71 4.21 5.98 10.72
N VAL A 72 3.97 5.36 11.89
CA VAL A 72 4.74 5.65 13.11
C VAL A 72 6.21 5.31 12.93
N SER A 73 6.51 4.14 12.35
CA SER A 73 7.90 3.75 12.10
C SER A 73 8.60 4.68 11.10
N ALA A 74 7.91 5.11 10.04
CA ALA A 74 8.45 6.07 9.08
C ALA A 74 8.82 7.39 9.76
N VAL A 75 7.94 7.95 10.59
CA VAL A 75 8.21 9.20 11.33
C VAL A 75 9.41 9.03 12.26
N ILE A 76 9.46 7.94 13.04
CA ILE A 76 10.59 7.67 13.95
C ILE A 76 11.90 7.56 13.17
N ILE A 77 11.92 6.80 12.07
CA ILE A 77 13.13 6.61 11.25
C ILE A 77 13.58 7.95 10.65
N THR A 78 12.67 8.75 10.10
CA THR A 78 12.99 10.07 9.56
C THR A 78 13.59 10.98 10.64
N LEU A 79 13.03 10.98 11.85
CA LEU A 79 13.58 11.75 12.98
C LEU A 79 14.94 11.22 13.44
N LEU A 80 15.18 9.92 13.44
CA LEU A 80 16.48 9.36 13.81
C LEU A 80 17.58 9.71 12.79
N VAL A 81 17.24 9.67 11.49
CA VAL A 81 18.19 9.95 10.40
C VAL A 81 18.47 11.45 10.28
N PHE A 82 17.44 12.30 10.34
CA PHE A 82 17.58 13.73 10.07
C PHE A 82 17.47 14.63 11.31
N GLY A 83 16.83 14.15 12.39
CA GLY A 83 16.55 14.96 13.57
C GLY A 83 17.80 15.32 14.38
N ARG A 84 18.85 14.48 14.38
CA ARG A 84 20.12 14.84 15.04
C ARG A 84 20.91 15.93 14.33
N GLY A 85 20.70 16.16 13.04
CA GLY A 85 21.39 17.21 12.26
C GLY A 85 20.66 18.55 12.26
N GLN A 86 19.39 18.59 12.67
CA GLN A 86 18.57 19.82 12.72
C GLN A 86 18.44 20.40 14.13
N VAL A 87 18.59 19.56 15.16
CA VAL A 87 18.56 20.02 16.54
C VAL A 87 20.00 20.12 17.01
N ASP A 88 20.51 21.36 17.12
CA ASP A 88 21.73 21.62 17.87
C ASP A 88 21.43 21.23 19.33
N LEU A 89 21.87 20.04 19.71
CA LEU A 89 21.61 19.49 21.05
C LEU A 89 22.47 20.18 22.12
N GLY A 90 23.16 21.28 21.80
CA GLY A 90 23.83 22.14 22.78
C GLY A 90 24.87 21.39 23.61
N GLY A 91 25.50 20.39 23.01
CA GLY A 91 26.67 19.76 23.61
C GLY A 91 27.82 20.76 23.49
N GLU A 92 28.12 21.46 24.57
CA GLU A 92 29.39 22.18 24.70
C GLU A 92 30.53 21.15 24.53
N ASP A 93 31.44 21.44 23.61
CA ASP A 93 32.72 20.71 23.42
C ASP A 93 33.52 20.62 24.73
#